data_AF-A0A7V3UDR3-F1
#
_entry.id   AF-A0A7V3UDR3-F1
#
_cell.length_a   1.000
_cell.length_b   1.000
_cell.length_c   1.000
_cell.angle_alpha   90.00
_cell.angle_beta   90.00
_cell.angle_gamma   90.00
#
_symmetry.space_group_name_H-M   'P 1'
#
loop_
_entity.id
_entity.type
_entity.pdbx_description
1 polymer ?
#
loop_
_entity_poly.entity_id
_entity_poly.type
_entity_poly.pdbx_seq_one_letter_code
_entity_poly.pdbx_strand_id
1 'polypeptide(L)'
;MKAVSIFKRVAAMLLVVLLLLTSGSKLIAQNKSSSDLKDFKISIEKTDNGIKMYSLQGSAWINLNFRLADNKTQVIDEYGMTETGKPDSDKSPNLADYLFCITKTKDRIILTGIEGTAWRELSFILPKNGKQTINQYGMTD
;
A
#
# COMPACT_ATOMS: atom_id res chain seq x y z
N MET A 1 -53.64 36.96 -14.00
CA MET A 1 -53.27 35.61 -13.52
C MET A 1 -52.10 34.92 -14.27
N LYS A 2 -51.48 35.51 -15.30
CA LYS A 2 -50.37 34.88 -16.06
C LYS A 2 -48.98 35.11 -15.45
N ALA A 3 -48.71 36.30 -14.90
CA ALA A 3 -47.41 36.66 -14.33
C ALA A 3 -47.01 35.81 -13.10
N VAL A 4 -47.96 35.50 -12.21
CA VAL A 4 -47.73 34.65 -11.03
C VAL A 4 -47.38 33.21 -11.42
N SER A 5 -47.93 32.72 -12.53
CA SER A 5 -47.64 31.37 -13.06
C SER A 5 -46.22 31.27 -13.65
N ILE A 6 -45.78 32.31 -14.36
CA ILE A 6 -44.43 32.39 -14.93
C ILE A 6 -43.39 32.50 -13.82
N PHE A 7 -43.64 33.33 -12.79
CA PHE A 7 -42.74 33.47 -11.65
C PHE A 7 -42.56 32.16 -10.88
N LYS A 8 -43.64 31.39 -10.67
CA LYS A 8 -43.57 30.06 -10.06
C LYS A 8 -42.78 29.05 -10.90
N ARG A 9 -42.91 29.09 -12.23
CA ARG A 9 -42.17 28.21 -13.15
C ARG A 9 -40.67 28.54 -13.17
N VAL A 10 -40.31 29.82 -13.17
CA VAL A 10 -38.92 30.28 -13.12
C VAL A 10 -38.29 29.97 -11.76
N ALA A 11 -39.01 30.20 -10.66
CA ALA A 11 -38.56 29.84 -9.32
C ALA A 11 -38.35 28.32 -9.16
N ALA A 12 -39.25 27.51 -9.74
CA ALA A 12 -39.12 26.06 -9.72
C ALA A 12 -37.89 25.57 -10.53
N MET A 13 -37.62 26.17 -11.71
CA MET A 13 -36.43 25.83 -12.50
C MET A 13 -35.13 26.21 -11.79
N LEU A 14 -35.08 27.37 -11.13
CA LEU A 14 -33.93 27.80 -10.34
C LEU A 14 -33.63 26.83 -9.18
N LEU A 15 -34.67 26.27 -8.55
CA LEU A 15 -34.53 25.32 -7.45
C LEU A 15 -33.94 23.96 -7.91
N VAL A 16 -34.29 23.52 -9.12
CA VAL A 16 -33.76 22.29 -9.72
C VAL A 16 -32.30 22.43 -10.14
N VAL A 17 -31.90 23.61 -10.64
CA VAL A 17 -30.49 23.89 -10.97
C VAL A 17 -29.62 23.96 -9.71
N LEU A 18 -30.14 24.50 -8.61
CA LEU A 18 -29.41 24.58 -7.34
C LEU A 18 -29.14 23.20 -6.72
N LEU A 19 -30.03 22.23 -6.94
CA LEU A 19 -29.90 20.85 -6.44
C LEU A 19 -28.85 20.02 -7.19
N LEU A 20 -28.49 20.39 -8.42
CA LEU A 20 -27.53 19.66 -9.25
C LEU A 20 -26.06 20.02 -8.99
N LEU A 21 -25.79 20.99 -8.11
CA LEU A 21 -24.43 21.50 -7.84
C LEU A 21 -23.75 20.86 -6.60
N THR A 22 -24.37 19.89 -5.93
CA THR A 22 -23.85 19.34 -4.66
C THR A 22 -23.15 17.99 -4.77
N SER A 23 -22.97 17.43 -5.98
CA SER A 23 -22.19 16.20 -6.18
C SER A 23 -20.70 16.47 -6.28
N GLY A 24 -20.12 17.04 -5.21
CA GLY A 24 -18.69 16.92 -4.94
C GLY A 24 -18.43 15.58 -4.29
N SER A 25 -17.83 14.64 -5.02
CA SER A 25 -17.45 13.32 -4.52
C SER A 25 -16.63 13.44 -3.23
N LYS A 26 -17.16 12.94 -2.11
CA LYS A 26 -16.33 12.61 -0.95
C LYS A 26 -15.50 11.39 -1.32
N LEU A 27 -14.26 11.62 -1.76
CA LEU A 27 -13.22 10.61 -1.67
C LEU A 27 -13.01 10.33 -0.19
N ILE A 28 -13.66 9.29 0.34
CA ILE A 28 -13.26 8.71 1.61
C ILE A 28 -11.99 7.91 1.29
N ALA A 29 -10.87 8.61 1.18
CA ALA A 29 -9.59 8.00 1.47
C ALA A 29 -9.70 7.61 2.96
N GLN A 30 -9.73 6.32 3.24
CA GLN A 30 -9.70 5.81 4.60
C GLN A 30 -8.36 6.21 5.22
N ASN A 31 -8.30 7.39 5.84
CA ASN A 31 -7.29 7.73 6.82
C ASN A 31 -7.50 6.79 8.02
N LYS A 32 -6.98 5.57 7.95
CA LYS A 32 -6.24 5.08 9.12
C LYS A 32 -5.14 6.11 9.28
N SER A 33 -5.18 6.88 10.36
CA SER A 33 -4.18 7.91 10.63
C SER A 33 -2.80 7.27 10.44
N SER A 34 -1.97 7.89 9.60
CA SER A 34 -0.57 7.47 9.44
C SER A 34 0.20 7.48 10.77
N SER A 35 -0.39 8.00 11.85
CA SER A 35 0.12 7.98 13.22
C SER A 35 0.21 6.59 13.85
N ASP A 36 -0.49 5.58 13.31
CA ASP A 36 -0.65 4.28 13.98
C ASP A 36 0.12 3.15 13.27
N LEU A 37 0.92 3.47 12.24
CA LEU A 37 1.78 2.47 11.60
C LEU A 37 2.99 2.21 12.48
N LYS A 38 3.21 0.95 12.83
CA LYS A 38 4.42 0.54 13.54
C LYS A 38 5.64 0.61 12.60
N ASP A 39 6.77 1.00 13.15
CA ASP A 39 8.00 1.18 12.39
C ASP A 39 8.62 -0.15 11.96
N PHE A 40 8.92 -0.29 10.67
CA PHE A 40 9.82 -1.32 10.16
C PHE A 40 10.85 -0.71 9.20
N LYS A 41 11.98 -1.40 9.05
CA LYS A 41 12.99 -1.03 8.05
C LYS A 41 13.59 -2.28 7.45
N ILE A 42 13.47 -2.45 6.13
CA ILE A 42 13.90 -3.65 5.40
C ILE A 42 14.73 -3.23 4.20
N SER A 43 15.92 -3.83 4.05
CA SER A 43 16.75 -3.71 2.86
C SER A 43 16.53 -4.90 1.94
N ILE A 44 16.29 -4.65 0.65
CA ILE A 44 16.05 -5.65 -0.38
C ILE A 44 17.21 -5.61 -1.37
N GLU A 45 17.83 -6.77 -1.61
CA GLU A 45 18.96 -6.95 -2.52
C GLU A 45 18.61 -7.97 -3.59
N LYS A 46 18.87 -7.62 -4.86
CA LYS A 46 18.79 -8.56 -5.98
C LYS A 46 20.10 -9.34 -6.07
N THR A 47 20.02 -10.65 -5.94
CA THR A 47 21.18 -11.55 -6.08
C THR A 47 21.11 -12.35 -7.37
N ASP A 48 22.21 -13.02 -7.73
CA ASP A 48 22.28 -13.90 -8.91
C ASP A 48 21.27 -15.06 -8.83
N ASN A 49 20.87 -15.46 -7.61
CA ASN A 49 20.02 -16.61 -7.37
C ASN A 49 18.60 -16.25 -6.89
N GLY A 50 18.28 -14.98 -6.69
CA GLY A 50 16.97 -14.59 -6.16
C GLY A 50 16.96 -13.25 -5.44
N ILE A 51 16.24 -13.19 -4.32
CA ILE A 51 16.10 -11.99 -3.49
C ILE A 51 16.66 -12.29 -2.10
N LYS A 52 17.45 -11.34 -1.60
CA LYS A 52 17.89 -11.31 -0.21
C LYS A 52 17.24 -10.11 0.48
N MET A 53 16.70 -10.31 1.66
CA MET A 53 16.11 -9.25 2.49
C MET A 53 16.80 -9.22 3.84
N TYR A 54 17.06 -8.02 4.34
CA TYR A 54 17.64 -7.79 5.66
C TYR A 54 16.74 -6.86 6.45
N SER A 55 16.24 -7.35 7.58
CA SER A 55 15.42 -6.56 8.50
C SER A 55 16.33 -5.83 9.47
N LEU A 56 16.25 -4.51 9.43
CA LEU A 56 16.91 -3.60 10.38
C LEU A 56 16.02 -3.36 11.61
N GLN A 57 14.70 -3.42 11.44
CA GLN A 57 13.69 -3.13 12.46
C GLN A 57 12.34 -3.74 12.09
N GLY A 58 11.56 -4.12 13.11
CA GLY A 58 10.13 -4.43 12.96
C GLY A 58 9.79 -5.88 12.62
N SER A 59 10.80 -6.76 12.51
CA SER A 59 10.61 -8.17 12.15
C SER A 59 11.29 -9.11 13.14
N ALA A 60 10.73 -10.32 13.31
CA ALA A 60 11.31 -11.40 14.11
C ALA A 60 12.51 -12.08 13.41
N TRP A 61 12.66 -11.85 12.11
CA TRP A 61 13.77 -12.35 11.30
C TRP A 61 14.80 -11.24 11.04
N ILE A 62 16.06 -11.63 10.86
CA ILE A 62 17.16 -10.74 10.47
C ILE A 62 17.44 -10.84 8.97
N ASN A 63 17.47 -12.07 8.42
CA ASN A 63 17.73 -12.31 7.01
C ASN A 63 16.68 -13.25 6.42
N LEU A 64 16.21 -12.93 5.23
CA LEU A 64 15.53 -13.88 4.34
C LEU A 64 16.33 -13.99 3.04
N ASN A 65 16.42 -15.19 2.50
CA ASN A 65 17.03 -15.43 1.20
C ASN A 65 16.27 -16.53 0.50
N PHE A 66 15.73 -16.22 -0.68
CA PHE A 66 14.90 -17.15 -1.41
C PHE A 66 15.00 -16.93 -2.92
N ARG A 67 14.77 -18.01 -3.66
CA ARG A 67 14.66 -17.95 -5.11
C ARG A 67 13.29 -17.43 -5.47
N LEU A 68 13.24 -16.45 -6.37
CA LEU A 68 11.99 -15.95 -6.95
C LEU A 68 12.16 -15.91 -8.46
N ALA A 69 11.36 -16.72 -9.17
CA ALA A 69 11.32 -16.69 -10.62
C ALA A 69 10.58 -15.45 -11.12
N ASP A 70 10.80 -15.07 -12.37
CA ASP A 70 10.16 -13.91 -12.95
C ASP A 70 8.63 -14.09 -13.00
N ASN A 71 7.92 -13.01 -12.71
CA ASN A 71 6.46 -12.94 -12.55
C ASN A 71 5.90 -13.87 -11.47
N LYS A 72 6.74 -14.29 -10.51
CA LYS A 72 6.30 -14.96 -9.29
C LYS A 72 6.30 -13.99 -8.12
N THR A 73 5.39 -14.26 -7.19
CA THR A 73 5.13 -13.45 -6.02
C THR A 73 5.43 -14.26 -4.77
N GLN A 74 6.03 -13.63 -3.76
CA GLN A 74 6.19 -14.16 -2.42
C GLN A 74 5.52 -13.18 -1.44
N VAL A 75 4.76 -13.70 -0.47
CA VAL A 75 4.18 -12.90 0.61
C VAL A 75 5.17 -12.86 1.79
N ILE A 76 5.35 -11.69 2.38
CA ILE A 76 6.26 -11.43 3.49
C ILE A 76 5.51 -10.70 4.60
N ASP A 77 5.71 -11.14 5.84
CA ASP A 77 5.26 -10.49 7.07
C ASP A 77 6.40 -10.33 8.08
N GLU A 78 6.08 -9.81 9.27
CA GLU A 78 7.05 -9.64 10.35
C GLU A 78 7.70 -10.94 10.85
N TYR A 79 7.09 -12.10 10.57
CA TYR A 79 7.58 -13.42 10.97
C TYR A 79 8.38 -14.12 9.87
N GLY A 80 8.18 -13.75 8.60
CA GLY A 80 9.02 -14.18 7.50
C GLY A 80 8.28 -14.32 6.17
N MET A 81 8.57 -15.41 5.45
CA MET A 81 7.82 -15.78 4.25
C MET A 81 6.52 -16.49 4.65
N THR A 82 5.40 -16.02 4.13
CA THR A 82 4.06 -16.55 4.46
C THR A 82 3.23 -16.82 3.20
N GLU A 83 1.99 -17.27 3.39
CA GLU A 83 0.99 -17.51 2.34
C GLU A 83 -0.17 -16.50 2.44
N THR A 84 -0.88 -16.27 1.34
CA THR A 84 -2.05 -15.40 1.34
C THR A 84 -3.18 -15.99 2.20
N GLY A 85 -3.79 -15.18 3.07
CA GLY A 85 -5.00 -15.56 3.82
C GLY A 85 -4.80 -16.04 5.25
N LYS A 86 -3.59 -15.92 5.82
CA LYS A 86 -3.34 -16.09 7.26
C LYS A 86 -2.84 -14.78 7.87
N PRO A 87 -3.72 -13.82 8.21
CA PRO A 87 -3.35 -12.85 9.22
C PRO A 87 -3.13 -13.63 10.52
N ASP A 88 -1.89 -13.71 11.00
CA ASP A 88 -1.63 -14.29 12.31
C ASP A 88 -2.47 -13.50 13.35
N SER A 89 -3.31 -14.23 14.09
CA SER A 89 -4.21 -13.63 15.08
C SER A 89 -3.44 -13.06 16.28
N ASP A 90 -2.21 -13.51 16.48
CA ASP A 90 -1.38 -13.18 17.63
C ASP A 90 -0.34 -12.13 17.24
N LYS A 91 -0.82 -10.89 17.13
CA LYS A 91 0.03 -9.72 16.90
C LYS A 91 0.93 -9.48 18.10
N SER A 92 2.25 -9.54 17.89
CA SER A 92 3.22 -9.24 18.93
C SER A 92 3.31 -7.72 19.12
N PRO A 93 3.29 -7.20 20.37
CA PRO A 93 3.45 -5.77 20.61
C PRO A 93 4.82 -5.24 20.14
N ASN A 94 5.80 -6.13 19.96
CA ASN A 94 7.18 -5.77 19.63
C ASN A 94 7.50 -5.82 18.12
N LEU A 95 6.56 -6.28 17.28
CA LEU A 95 6.74 -6.39 15.83
C LEU A 95 5.84 -5.41 15.11
N ALA A 96 6.16 -5.12 13.84
CA ALA A 96 5.56 -4.02 13.10
C ALA A 96 4.24 -4.35 12.37
N ASP A 97 3.69 -5.56 12.55
CA ASP A 97 2.40 -6.04 12.02
C ASP A 97 2.18 -5.66 10.54
N TYR A 98 3.14 -6.00 9.66
CA TYR A 98 3.10 -5.66 8.25
C TYR A 98 2.83 -6.90 7.38
N LEU A 99 2.20 -6.68 6.23
CA LEU A 99 2.02 -7.73 5.24
C LEU A 99 2.16 -7.12 3.85
N PHE A 100 3.08 -7.65 3.05
CA PHE A 100 3.23 -7.24 1.66
C PHE A 100 3.67 -8.39 0.76
N CYS A 101 3.40 -8.22 -0.53
CA CYS A 101 3.88 -9.11 -1.57
C CYS A 101 5.12 -8.53 -2.24
N ILE A 102 6.11 -9.36 -2.52
CA ILE A 102 7.21 -9.02 -3.43
C ILE A 102 7.08 -9.84 -4.71
N THR A 103 7.07 -9.14 -5.85
CA THR A 103 7.03 -9.73 -7.18
C THR A 103 8.28 -9.30 -7.94
N LYS A 104 9.02 -10.28 -8.43
CA LYS A 104 10.15 -10.03 -9.32
C LYS A 104 9.67 -10.12 -10.76
N THR A 105 9.88 -9.06 -11.53
CA THR A 105 9.74 -9.08 -13.00
C THR A 105 11.13 -9.14 -13.63
N LYS A 106 11.20 -9.19 -14.96
CA LYS A 106 12.47 -9.19 -15.71
C LYS A 106 13.37 -8.01 -15.30
N ASP A 107 12.78 -6.82 -15.18
CA ASP A 107 13.53 -5.56 -15.03
C ASP A 107 13.32 -4.88 -13.67
N ARG A 108 12.26 -5.23 -12.93
CA ARG A 108 11.81 -4.50 -11.74
C ARG A 108 11.48 -5.41 -10.57
N ILE A 109 11.59 -4.87 -9.38
CA ILE A 109 10.94 -5.38 -8.17
C ILE A 109 9.68 -4.55 -7.93
N ILE A 110 8.57 -5.24 -7.70
CA ILE A 110 7.28 -4.65 -7.36
C ILE A 110 6.90 -5.15 -5.98
N LEU A 111 6.59 -4.23 -5.07
CA LEU A 111 6.07 -4.50 -3.75
C LEU A 111 4.61 -4.07 -3.71
N THR A 112 3.71 -4.93 -3.24
CA THR A 112 2.29 -4.61 -3.06
C THR A 112 1.95 -4.68 -1.58
N GLY A 113 1.59 -3.55 -0.99
CA GLY A 113 1.23 -3.45 0.42
C GLY A 113 -0.18 -3.99 0.67
N ILE A 114 -0.33 -4.78 1.73
CA ILE A 114 -1.61 -5.36 2.16
C ILE A 114 -1.98 -4.82 3.56
N GLU A 115 -1.06 -4.92 4.52
CA GLU A 115 -1.21 -4.38 5.88
C GLU A 115 0.07 -3.67 6.35
N GLY A 116 -0.04 -2.78 7.35
CA GLY A 116 1.11 -2.13 7.98
C GLY A 116 1.90 -1.18 7.07
N THR A 117 1.36 -0.79 5.92
CA THR A 117 2.04 0.04 4.91
C THR A 117 1.14 1.21 4.48
N ALA A 118 1.73 2.41 4.34
CA ALA A 118 1.07 3.60 3.81
C ALA A 118 0.97 3.59 2.28
N TRP A 119 1.72 2.71 1.63
CA TRP A 119 1.78 2.56 0.18
C TRP A 119 1.03 1.30 -0.25
N ARG A 120 0.29 1.42 -1.36
CA ARG A 120 -0.32 0.26 -2.03
C ARG A 120 0.70 -0.47 -2.90
N GLU A 121 1.57 0.27 -3.55
CA GLU A 121 2.58 -0.28 -4.44
C GLU A 121 3.86 0.55 -4.41
N LEU A 122 5.01 -0.13 -4.41
CA LEU A 122 6.31 0.43 -4.74
C LEU A 122 6.90 -0.35 -5.90
N SER A 123 7.49 0.33 -6.87
CA SER A 123 8.14 -0.32 -8.01
C SER A 123 9.47 0.36 -8.30
N PHE A 124 10.55 -0.43 -8.35
CA PHE A 124 11.89 0.08 -8.58
C PHE A 124 12.75 -0.92 -9.35
N ILE A 125 13.80 -0.40 -9.99
CA ILE A 125 14.81 -1.18 -10.69
C ILE A 125 15.99 -1.38 -9.75
N LEU A 126 16.45 -2.62 -9.59
CA LEU A 126 17.70 -2.92 -8.91
C LEU A 126 18.74 -3.39 -9.94
N PRO A 127 19.90 -2.72 -10.04
CA PRO A 127 21.03 -3.27 -10.78
C PRO A 127 21.51 -4.57 -10.13
N LYS A 128 22.43 -5.28 -10.77
CA LYS A 128 23.03 -6.50 -10.21
C LYS A 128 23.65 -6.19 -8.83
N ASN A 129 23.26 -6.93 -7.79
CA ASN A 129 23.65 -6.69 -6.38
C ASN A 129 23.24 -5.32 -5.83
N GLY A 130 22.32 -4.62 -6.52
CA GLY A 130 21.73 -3.38 -6.06
C GLY A 130 20.84 -3.60 -4.85
N LYS A 131 20.75 -2.57 -4.00
CA LYS A 131 19.95 -2.57 -2.78
C LYS A 131 18.95 -1.43 -2.79
N GLN A 132 17.76 -1.68 -2.24
CA GLN A 132 16.77 -0.66 -1.94
C GLN A 132 16.28 -0.89 -0.51
N THR A 133 16.22 0.17 0.28
CA THR A 133 15.62 0.14 1.62
C THR A 133 14.19 0.64 1.56
N ILE A 134 13.32 0.04 2.37
CA ILE A 134 11.92 0.42 2.50
C ILE A 134 11.53 0.52 3.98
N ASN A 135 10.49 1.31 4.24
CA ASN A 135 9.79 1.38 5.51
C ASN A 135 8.27 1.46 5.26
N GLN A 136 7.50 1.67 6.32
CA GLN A 136 6.04 1.79 6.27
C GLN A 136 5.54 2.94 5.39
N TYR A 137 6.37 3.95 5.12
CA TYR A 137 6.01 5.12 4.32
C TYR A 137 6.51 5.06 2.88
N GLY A 138 7.48 4.20 2.55
CA GLY A 138 7.93 4.03 1.17
C GLY A 138 9.38 3.56 1.06
N MET A 139 10.02 3.95 -0.05
CA MET A 139 11.46 3.77 -0.25
C MET A 139 12.25 4.77 0.60
N THR A 140 13.36 4.33 1.18
CA THR A 140 14.29 5.16 1.96
C THR A 140 15.72 4.97 1.50
N ASP A 141 16.58 5.91 1.89
CA ASP A 141 18.03 5.78 1.79
C ASP A 141 18.61 4.85 2.88
#